data_AF-A0A8I0U8B0-F1
#
_entry.id   AF-A0A8I0U8B0-F1
#
_cell.length_a   1.000
_cell.length_b   1.000
_cell.length_c   1.000
_cell.angle_alpha   90.00
_cell.angle_beta   90.00
_cell.angle_gamma   90.00
#
_symmetry.space_group_name_H-M   'P 1'
#
loop_
_entity.id
_entity.type
_entity.pdbx_description
1 polymer ?
#
loop_
_entity_poly.entity_id
_entity_poly.type
_entity_poly.pdbx_seq_one_letter_code
_entity_poly.pdbx_strand_id
1 'polypeptide(L)' 'RRDMAGRYCLNDLHRAAGGEERHKPSNFMRMESAQALCSEIDRCSDVSIASVNTIRGGTEQGTYVAREVVYAYAMW' A
#
# COMPACT_ATOMS: atom_id res chain seq x y z
N ARG A 1 -0.30 -8.62 -6.86
CA ARG A 1 -0.48 -9.76 -5.91
C ARG A 1 -1.37 -9.33 -4.75
N ARG A 2 -1.97 -10.28 -4.00
CA ARG A 2 -2.61 -10.01 -2.71
C ARG A 2 -2.04 -10.88 -1.58
N ASP A 3 -2.11 -10.41 -0.35
CA ASP A 3 -1.75 -11.21 0.83
C ASP A 3 -2.96 -11.98 1.40
N MET A 4 -2.74 -12.76 2.46
CA MET A 4 -3.77 -13.55 3.14
C MET A 4 -4.90 -12.70 3.73
N ALA A 5 -4.66 -11.41 3.97
CA ALA A 5 -5.65 -10.46 4.45
C ALA A 5 -6.39 -9.73 3.32
N GLY A 6 -6.10 -10.07 2.05
CA GLY A 6 -6.72 -9.46 0.87
C GLY A 6 -6.13 -8.12 0.46
N ARG A 7 -5.01 -7.67 1.06
CA ARG A 7 -4.33 -6.40 0.72
C ARG A 7 -3.53 -6.55 -0.57
N TYR A 8 -3.36 -5.46 -1.31
CA TYR A 8 -2.72 -5.45 -2.62
C TYR A 8 -1.26 -5.03 -2.53
N CYS A 9 -0.38 -5.72 -3.27
CA CYS A 9 1.03 -5.38 -3.35
C CYS A 9 1.26 -4.10 -4.19
N LEU A 10 1.69 -3.03 -3.52
CA LEU A 10 1.98 -1.74 -4.14
C LEU A 10 3.24 -1.80 -5.02
N ASN A 11 4.22 -2.65 -4.66
CA ASN A 11 5.42 -2.85 -5.47
C ASN A 11 5.10 -3.45 -6.85
N ASP A 12 4.15 -4.37 -6.90
CA ASP A 12 3.69 -4.94 -8.19
C ASP A 12 3.00 -3.87 -9.03
N LEU A 13 2.15 -3.04 -8.42
CA LEU A 13 1.48 -1.94 -9.09
C LEU A 13 2.49 -0.92 -9.64
N HIS A 14 3.46 -0.55 -8.83
CA HIS A 14 4.54 0.36 -9.20
C HIS A 14 5.32 -0.16 -10.40
N ARG A 15 5.70 -1.44 -10.39
CA ARG A 15 6.40 -2.09 -11.49
C ARG A 15 5.55 -2.16 -12.76
N ALA A 16 4.25 -2.47 -12.61
CA ALA A 16 3.32 -2.49 -13.73
C ALA A 16 3.08 -1.10 -14.34
N ALA A 17 3.16 -0.04 -13.53
CA ALA A 17 3.04 1.35 -13.96
C ALA A 17 4.30 1.93 -14.63
N GLY A 18 5.37 1.13 -14.78
CA GLY A 18 6.61 1.55 -15.43
C GLY A 18 7.79 1.82 -14.48
N GLY A 19 7.60 1.67 -13.16
CA GLY A 19 8.70 1.67 -12.19
C GLY A 19 9.43 3.02 -12.03
N GLU A 20 8.76 4.14 -12.32
CA GLU A 20 9.41 5.45 -12.31
C GLU A 20 9.75 5.90 -10.88
N GLU A 21 10.98 6.37 -10.64
CA GLU A 21 11.47 6.63 -9.29
C GLU A 21 10.62 7.60 -8.47
N ARG A 22 9.99 8.59 -9.13
CA ARG A 22 9.08 9.53 -8.47
C ARG A 22 7.91 8.81 -7.81
N HIS A 23 7.40 7.74 -8.43
CA HIS A 23 6.24 6.98 -7.97
C HIS A 23 6.61 5.84 -7.02
N LYS A 24 7.82 5.78 -6.46
CA LYS A 24 8.18 4.68 -5.55
C LYS A 24 7.20 4.58 -4.37
N PRO A 25 6.72 3.37 -4.02
CA PRO A 25 5.85 3.15 -2.86
C PRO A 25 6.36 3.77 -1.56
N SER A 26 7.69 3.81 -1.37
CA SER A 26 8.33 4.45 -0.22
C SER A 26 8.11 5.97 -0.16
N ASN A 27 8.01 6.64 -1.30
CA ASN A 27 7.77 8.08 -1.36
C ASN A 27 6.31 8.37 -1.01
N PHE A 28 5.39 7.64 -1.63
CA PHE A 28 3.96 7.73 -1.33
C PHE A 28 3.67 7.51 0.16
N MET A 29 4.26 6.47 0.77
CA MET A 29 4.08 6.18 2.20
C MET A 29 4.67 7.24 3.15
N ARG A 30 5.52 8.14 2.66
CA ARG A 30 6.05 9.27 3.44
C ARG A 30 5.19 10.52 3.33
N MET A 31 4.21 10.54 2.43
CA MET A 31 3.28 11.67 2.31
C MET A 31 2.31 11.68 3.50
N GLU A 32 2.09 12.85 4.08
CA GLU A 32 1.15 13.02 5.19
C GLU A 32 -0.28 12.60 4.80
N SER A 33 -0.69 12.88 3.55
CA SER A 33 -2.00 12.47 3.04
C SER A 33 -2.18 10.95 3.01
N ALA A 34 -1.16 10.21 2.59
CA ALA A 34 -1.20 8.74 2.57
C ALA A 34 -1.23 8.17 4.00
N GLN A 35 -0.45 8.73 4.92
CA GLN A 35 -0.43 8.30 6.32
C GLN A 35 -1.74 8.61 7.04
N ALA A 36 -2.34 9.78 6.78
CA ALA A 36 -3.63 10.18 7.32
C ALA A 36 -4.74 9.23 6.83
N LEU A 37 -4.74 8.89 5.53
CA LEU A 37 -5.68 7.93 4.97
C LEU A 37 -5.54 6.54 5.60
N CYS A 38 -4.31 6.03 5.75
CA CYS A 38 -4.07 4.74 6.41
C CYS A 38 -4.61 4.75 7.85
N SER A 39 -4.33 5.83 8.60
CA SER A 39 -4.79 6.00 9.99
C SER A 39 -6.31 6.12 10.11
N GLU A 40 -6.99 6.68 9.11
CA GLU A 40 -8.45 6.74 9.06
C GLU A 40 -9.05 5.37 8.76
N ILE A 41 -8.49 4.65 7.79
CA ILE A 41 -8.91 3.28 7.46
C ILE A 41 -8.75 2.37 8.68
N ASP A 42 -7.61 2.44 9.37
CA ASP A 42 -7.35 1.63 10.57
C ASP A 42 -8.31 1.94 11.72
N ARG A 43 -8.84 3.17 11.80
CA ARG A 43 -9.85 3.55 12.80
C ARG A 43 -11.26 3.12 12.42
N CYS A 44 -11.56 3.02 11.14
CA CYS A 44 -12.91 2.78 10.62
C CYS A 44 -13.15 1.31 10.25
N SER A 45 -12.09 0.51 10.02
CA SER A 45 -12.25 -0.88 9.65
C SER A 45 -12.72 -1.71 10.85
N ASP A 46 -13.99 -2.12 10.80
CA ASP A 46 -14.59 -3.11 11.70
C ASP A 46 -13.81 -4.44 11.70
N VAL A 47 -13.13 -4.71 10.58
CA VAL A 47 -12.22 -5.83 10.39
C VAL A 47 -10.83 -5.41 10.86
N SER A 48 -10.26 -6.12 11.83
CA SER A 48 -8.94 -5.90 12.46
C SER A 48 -7.72 -6.12 11.53
N ILE A 49 -7.86 -5.81 10.23
CA ILE A 49 -6.83 -5.91 9.22
C ILE A 49 -6.16 -4.55 9.07
N ALA A 50 -4.89 -4.46 9.44
CA ALA A 50 -4.10 -3.24 9.28
C ALA A 50 -4.07 -2.77 7.81
N SER A 51 -4.28 -1.47 7.60
CA SER A 51 -4.32 -0.76 6.33
C SER A 51 -3.07 -0.95 5.48
N VAL A 52 -1.92 -1.14 6.14
CA VAL A 52 -0.61 -1.35 5.54
C VAL A 52 0.10 -2.51 6.21
N ASN A 53 0.73 -3.36 5.39
CA ASN A 53 1.64 -4.40 5.84
C ASN A 53 2.90 -4.41 4.97
N THR A 54 4.07 -4.31 5.59
CA THR A 54 5.34 -4.36 4.86
C THR A 54 6.05 -5.66 5.17
N ILE A 55 6.18 -6.50 4.15
CA ILE A 55 6.94 -7.76 4.24
C ILE A 55 8.36 -7.49 3.76
N ARG A 56 9.35 -7.76 4.61
CA ARG A 56 10.77 -7.60 4.31
C ARG A 56 11.43 -8.96 4.14
N GLY A 57 12.13 -9.17 3.04
CA GLY A 57 12.80 -10.43 2.72
C GLY A 57 11.86 -11.48 2.11
N GLY A 58 12.45 -12.49 1.46
CA GLY A 58 11.72 -13.55 0.78
C GLY A 58 11.11 -13.15 -0.57
N THR A 59 10.34 -14.07 -1.14
CA THR A 59 9.67 -13.93 -2.45
C THR A 59 8.40 -13.07 -2.39
N GLU A 60 7.82 -12.96 -1.20
CA GLU A 60 6.62 -12.18 -0.91
C GLU A 60 6.91 -10.76 -0.43
N GLN A 61 8.17 -10.32 -0.46
CA GLN A 61 8.55 -8.98 -0.05
C GLN A 61 7.79 -7.89 -0.82
N GLY A 62 7.43 -6.83 -0.10
CA GLY A 62 6.72 -5.68 -0.65
C GLY A 62 5.83 -4.99 0.36
N THR A 63 5.32 -3.83 -0.04
CA THR A 63 4.33 -3.08 0.72
C THR A 63 2.93 -3.46 0.25
N TYR A 64 2.13 -4.02 1.13
CA TYR A 64 0.76 -4.44 0.90
C TYR A 64 -0.19 -3.44 1.54
N VAL A 65 -1.20 -2.99 0.79
CA VAL A 65 -2.10 -1.94 1.25
C VAL A 65 -3.57 -2.28 0.99
N ALA A 66 -4.45 -1.72 1.80
CA ALA A 66 -5.89 -1.79 1.61
C ALA A 66 -6.30 -1.16 0.27
N ARG A 67 -7.46 -1.57 -0.25
CA ARG A 67 -7.94 -1.18 -1.59
C ARG A 67 -8.03 0.35 -1.75
N GLU A 68 -8.48 1.04 -0.72
CA GLU A 68 -8.66 2.49 -0.68
C GLU A 68 -7.31 3.21 -0.87
N VAL A 69 -6.26 2.70 -0.22
CA VAL A 69 -4.89 3.20 -0.37
C VAL A 69 -4.33 2.91 -1.77
N VAL A 70 -4.70 1.77 -2.38
CA VAL A 70 -4.33 1.48 -3.79
C VAL A 70 -4.90 2.55 -4.73
N TYR A 71 -6.17 2.93 -4.55
CA TYR A 71 -6.77 3.97 -5.38
C TYR A 71 -6.10 5.32 -5.17
N ALA A 72 -5.80 5.69 -3.93
CA ALA A 72 -5.04 6.90 -3.62
C ALA A 72 -3.68 6.92 -4.31
N TYR A 73 -2.97 5.77 -4.34
CA TYR A 73 -1.70 5.64 -5.04
C TYR A 73 -1.86 5.73 -6.57
N ALA A 74 -2.92 5.17 -7.15
CA ALA A 74 -3.15 5.22 -8.60
C ALA A 74 -3.54 6.62 -9.12
N MET A 75 -4.07 7.48 -8.25
CA MET A 75 -4.39 8.87 -8.56
C MET A 75 -3.20 9.82 -8.41
N TRP A 76 -2.11 9.35 -7.80
CA TRP A 76 -0.89 10.11 -7.55
C TRP A 76 0.17 9.81 -8.61
#